data_AF-A0A6I5C5Y6-F1
#
_entry.id   AF-A0A6I5C5Y6-F1
#
_cell.length_a   1.000
_cell.length_b   1.000
_cell.length_c   1.000
_cell.angle_alpha   90.00
_cell.angle_beta   90.00
_cell.angle_gamma   90.00
#
_symmetry.space_group_name_H-M   'P 1'
#
loop_
_entity.id
_entity.type
_entity.pdbx_description
1 polymer ?
#
loop_
_entity_poly.entity_id
_entity_poly.type
_entity_poly.pdbx_seq_one_letter_code
_entity_poly.pdbx_strand_id
1 'polypeptide(L)' 'MTPTAYRTRVAAGAADREACFAVRKEVFVTEQGVPEDLEYDELDAVAVHVLAVRDDGTPLGTGRL' A
#
# COMPACT_ATOMS: atom_id res chain seq x y z
N MET A 1 23.20 -12.04 -3.65
CA MET A 1 21.99 -11.64 -2.91
C MET A 1 20.82 -12.41 -3.53
N THR A 2 20.26 -13.39 -2.84
CA THR A 2 19.11 -14.15 -3.38
C THR A 2 17.89 -13.23 -3.38
N PRO A 3 17.18 -13.05 -4.51
CA PRO A 3 15.98 -12.22 -4.51
C PRO A 3 14.97 -12.81 -3.54
N THR A 4 14.50 -11.99 -2.59
CA THR A 4 13.44 -12.40 -1.67
C THR A 4 12.15 -12.51 -2.44
N ALA A 5 11.47 -13.65 -2.33
CA ALA A 5 10.19 -13.85 -2.99
C ALA A 5 9.13 -12.88 -2.44
N TYR A 6 8.38 -12.28 -3.35
CA TYR A 6 7.23 -11.44 -3.06
C TYR A 6 6.10 -11.78 -4.02
N ARG A 7 4.87 -11.43 -3.64
CA ARG A 7 3.66 -11.66 -4.43
C ARG A 7 2.85 -10.37 -4.46
N THR A 8 2.25 -10.09 -5.62
CA THR A 8 1.26 -9.03 -5.77
C THR A 8 -0.12 -9.64 -5.77
N ARG A 9 -1.08 -8.95 -5.16
CA ARG A 9 -2.49 -9.37 -5.11
C ARG A 9 -3.39 -8.16 -4.93
N VAL A 10 -4.63 -8.29 -5.39
CA VAL A 10 -5.68 -7.31 -5.07
C VAL A 10 -5.92 -7.34 -3.55
N ALA A 11 -6.04 -6.17 -2.95
CA ALA A 11 -6.39 -6.02 -1.54
C ALA A 11 -7.82 -6.51 -1.31
N ALA A 12 -7.99 -7.48 -0.42
CA ALA A 12 -9.28 -8.09 -0.09
C ALA A 12 -9.63 -7.77 1.38
N GLY A 13 -10.65 -6.94 1.56
CA GLY A 13 -11.15 -6.59 2.89
C GLY A 13 -10.36 -5.48 3.59
N ALA A 14 -10.66 -5.27 4.87
CA ALA A 14 -10.17 -4.11 5.63
C ALA A 14 -8.66 -4.16 5.89
N ALA A 15 -8.14 -5.29 6.36
CA ALA A 15 -6.73 -5.42 6.75
C ALA A 15 -5.76 -5.14 5.60
N ASP A 16 -6.09 -5.56 4.37
CA ASP A 16 -5.25 -5.27 3.21
C ASP A 16 -5.30 -3.80 2.82
N ARG A 17 -6.47 -3.16 2.92
CA ARG A 17 -6.61 -1.72 2.65
C ARG A 17 -5.83 -0.90 3.67
N GLU A 18 -5.88 -1.29 4.94
CA GLU A 18 -5.06 -0.68 6.00
C GLU A 18 -3.56 -0.84 5.69
N ALA A 19 -3.12 -2.00 5.22
CA ALA A 19 -1.73 -2.21 4.80
C ALA A 19 -1.34 -1.33 3.60
N CYS A 20 -2.21 -1.19 2.59
CA CYS A 20 -2.01 -0.26 1.48
C CYS A 20 -1.85 1.18 1.99
N PHE A 21 -2.75 1.63 2.86
CA PHE A 21 -2.73 2.99 3.39
C PHE A 21 -1.50 3.26 4.27
N ALA A 22 -1.04 2.27 5.04
CA ALA A 22 0.17 2.39 5.84
C ALA A 22 1.41 2.56 4.96
N VAL A 23 1.56 1.75 3.91
CA VAL A 23 2.67 1.88 2.95
C VAL A 23 2.66 3.24 2.26
N ARG A 24 1.48 3.71 1.83
CA ARG A 24 1.31 5.03 1.22
C ARG A 24 1.67 6.16 2.17
N LYS A 25 1.21 6.11 3.42
CA LYS A 25 1.54 7.11 4.43
C LYS A 25 3.04 7.20 4.66
N GLU A 26 3.71 6.05 4.79
CA GLU A 26 5.18 6.05 4.96
C GLU A 26 5.88 6.71 3.77
N VAL A 27 5.52 6.32 2.55
CA VAL A 27 6.19 6.84 1.34
C VAL A 27 5.83 8.30 1.06
N PHE A 28 4.55 8.65 1.04
CA PHE A 28 4.13 9.99 0.63
C PHE A 28 4.24 10.99 1.76
N VAL A 29 3.83 10.66 2.99
CA VAL A 29 3.86 11.60 4.11
C VAL A 29 5.23 11.61 4.77
N THR A 30 5.74 10.46 5.22
CA THR A 30 7.01 10.40 5.96
C THR A 30 8.21 10.69 5.06
N GLU A 31 8.34 10.01 3.92
CA GLU A 31 9.52 10.11 3.06
C GLU A 31 9.46 11.31 2.10
N GLN A 32 8.32 11.56 1.45
CA GLN A 32 8.19 12.61 0.44
C GLN A 32 7.64 13.94 0.98
N GLY A 33 7.10 13.97 2.20
CA GLY A 33 6.59 15.18 2.84
C GLY A 33 5.27 15.71 2.27
N VAL A 34 4.46 14.84 1.66
CA VAL A 34 3.08 15.15 1.27
C VAL A 34 2.26 15.39 2.55
N PRO A 35 1.50 16.50 2.66
CA PRO A 35 0.58 16.70 3.77
C PRO A 35 -0.39 15.53 3.94
N GLU A 36 -0.57 15.04 5.17
CA GLU A 36 -1.38 13.84 5.45
C GLU A 36 -2.84 14.00 5.01
N ASP A 37 -3.38 15.21 5.05
CA ASP A 37 -4.73 15.55 4.60
C ASP A 37 -4.91 15.50 3.08
N LEU A 38 -3.82 15.49 2.30
CA LEU A 38 -3.83 15.36 0.84
C LEU A 38 -3.59 13.93 0.35
N GLU A 39 -3.15 13.02 1.23
CA GLU A 39 -2.79 11.66 0.83
C GLU A 39 -4.00 10.81 0.45
N TYR A 40 -5.13 11.01 1.14
CA TYR A 40 -6.35 10.24 0.92
C TYR A 40 -7.41 11.09 0.25
N ASP A 41 -8.09 10.52 -0.75
CA ASP A 41 -9.14 11.20 -1.50
C ASP A 41 -10.39 10.32 -1.67
N GLU A 42 -11.43 10.89 -2.28
CA GLU A 42 -12.70 10.20 -2.49
C GLU A 42 -12.59 8.97 -3.41
N LEU A 43 -11.55 8.90 -4.25
CA LEU A 43 -11.33 7.79 -5.16
C LEU A 43 -10.81 6.55 -4.43
N ASP A 44 -10.23 6.70 -3.23
CA ASP A 44 -9.76 5.57 -2.42
C ASP A 44 -10.87 4.57 -2.08
N ALA A 45 -12.10 5.03 -1.96
CA ALA A 45 -13.24 4.18 -1.65
C ALA A 45 -13.64 3.26 -2.81
N VAL A 46 -13.36 3.67 -4.06
CA VAL A 46 -13.82 2.97 -5.28
C VAL A 46 -12.69 2.32 -6.08
N ALA A 47 -11.44 2.73 -5.83
CA ALA A 47 -10.28 2.22 -6.55
C ALA A 47 -10.01 0.74 -6.24
N VAL A 48 -9.40 0.06 -7.21
CA VAL A 48 -8.84 -1.28 -6.99
C VAL A 48 -7.46 -1.13 -6.39
N HIS A 49 -7.31 -1.52 -5.12
CA HIS A 49 -6.02 -1.49 -4.43
C HIS A 49 -5.26 -2.80 -4.65
N VAL A 50 -3.95 -2.70 -4.87
CA VAL A 50 -3.04 -3.83 -5.08
C VAL A 50 -1.92 -3.73 -4.05
N LEU A 51 -1.63 -4.85 -3.38
CA LEU A 51 -0.59 -4.94 -2.36
C LEU A 51 0.52 -5.89 -2.82
N ALA A 52 1.77 -5.45 -2.69
CA ALA A 52 2.96 -6.30 -2.82
C ALA A 52 3.40 -6.74 -1.42
N VAL A 53 3.49 -8.06 -1.21
CA VAL A 53 3.79 -8.65 0.10
C VAL A 53 4.93 -9.65 -0.04
N ARG A 54 5.85 -9.64 0.92
CA ARG A 54 6.86 -10.68 1.07
C ARG A 54 6.22 -11.98 1.58
N ASP A 55 6.90 -13.10 1.40
CA ASP A 55 6.43 -14.41 1.91
C ASP A 55 6.22 -14.48 3.44
N ASP A 56 6.86 -13.59 4.21
CA ASP A 56 6.65 -13.47 5.67
C ASP A 56 5.45 -12.60 6.05
N GLY A 57 4.69 -12.09 5.07
CA GLY A 57 3.54 -11.22 5.28
C GLY A 57 3.87 -9.73 5.33
N THR A 58 5.15 -9.34 5.24
CA THR A 58 5.55 -7.91 5.27
C THR A 58 5.06 -7.18 4.02
N PRO A 59 4.27 -6.10 4.14
CA PRO A 59 3.95 -5.20 3.04
C PRO A 59 5.20 -4.51 2.52
N LEU A 60 5.41 -4.55 1.20
CA LEU A 60 6.58 -3.94 0.54
C LEU A 60 6.22 -2.77 -0.36
N GLY A 61 4.97 -2.70 -0.82
CA GLY A 61 4.54 -1.72 -1.82
C GLY A 61 3.04 -1.81 -2.07
N THR A 62 2.46 -0.76 -2.63
CA THR A 62 1.04 -0.72 -2.97
C THR A 62 0.80 0.16 -4.20
N GLY A 63 -0.34 -0.04 -4.86
CA GLY A 63 -0.86 0.85 -5.91
C GLY A 63 -2.39 0.81 -5.94
N ARG A 64 -2.99 1.76 -6.67
CA ARG A 64 -4.43 1.80 -6.93
C ARG A 64 -4.72 2.09 -8.40
N LEU A 65 -5.84 1.57 -8.90
CA LEU A 65 -6.36 1.73 -10.26
C LEU A 65 -7.81 2.22 -10.25
#